data_AF-A0A016THD0-F1
#
_entry.id   AF-A0A016THD0-F1
#
_cell.length_a   1.000
_cell.length_b   1.000
_cell.length_c   1.000
_cell.angle_alpha   90.00
_cell.angle_beta   90.00
_cell.angle_gamma   90.00
#
_symmetry.space_group_name_H-M   'P 1'
#
loop_
_entity.id
_entity.type
_entity.pdbx_description
1 polymer ?
#
loop_
_entity_poly.entity_id
_entity_poly.type
_entity_poly.pdbx_seq_one_letter_code
_entity_poly.pdbx_strand_id
1 'polypeptide(L)'
;MDAAHYLICASFRGRKFRPAWQPIEVGKEVNYNKFWCIVIERTQITITMSTPEGYKKDFLFLTTLRDDDVIDDIEKDMIETMKEIRQQIKVSHALDAEWTLNDWRREEPETSQDDSSLPGGSEHMLIVNRFLRTASVTKEKLLRFTQRYLLFDTIYAILVKYDEVSSATRTNFAEAMKFREERVKIKKELKKLDKNIDKMSQELGLAEKRVMDEKGEIAQFHQEERLLVQEFNSKIKGMEDRLESFMFSSADQLREPISQVEALPDEEYMAKLVDEVRDVEEDIGINKECNNLESINSDDDSKRSIVLPAKRDSEDVFDEYDDPDYVKKRRYYEPDVASHIKELEQDLDDLYYGLKFLPQRKIGETSAGVESHVRCSFCGQYGVHYSDSCPELVNGDERFSFIVRERLCQYCLEDCNPRRRCKSRNKRCWCCGIVERTVLNFLIPNDDGHHRALCSIPDSKNKIAERIAEIKEELRLAEQDL
;
A
#
# COMPACT_ATOMS: atom_id res chain seq x y z
N MET A 1 35.63 -46.99 -7.30
CA MET A 1 34.39 -47.38 -6.59
C MET A 1 33.33 -46.42 -7.05
N ASP A 2 32.47 -46.86 -7.96
CA ASP A 2 31.47 -46.00 -8.62
C ASP A 2 30.30 -45.71 -7.70
N ALA A 3 30.02 -44.42 -7.48
CA ALA A 3 28.87 -43.96 -6.70
C ALA A 3 27.60 -44.08 -7.56
N ALA A 4 26.78 -45.10 -7.30
CA ALA A 4 25.47 -45.25 -7.93
C ALA A 4 24.45 -44.30 -7.27
N HIS A 5 23.79 -43.46 -8.08
CA HIS A 5 22.67 -42.61 -7.67
C HIS A 5 21.37 -43.41 -7.74
N TYR A 6 20.59 -43.43 -6.66
CA TYR A 6 19.30 -44.12 -6.59
C TYR A 6 18.18 -43.11 -6.31
N LEU A 7 17.04 -43.29 -6.99
CA LEU A 7 15.80 -42.55 -6.72
C LEU A 7 14.83 -43.47 -5.95
N ILE A 8 14.17 -42.94 -4.93
CA ILE A 8 13.12 -43.68 -4.21
C ILE A 8 11.80 -43.48 -4.95
N CYS A 9 11.36 -44.50 -5.69
CA CYS A 9 10.02 -44.54 -6.30
C CYS A 9 9.11 -45.47 -5.48
N ALA A 10 8.01 -44.92 -4.96
CA ALA A 10 6.97 -45.72 -4.31
C ALA A 10 5.86 -46.06 -5.31
N SER A 11 5.54 -47.36 -5.44
CA SER A 11 4.40 -47.83 -6.23
C SER A 11 3.57 -48.79 -5.38
N PHE A 12 2.25 -48.59 -5.37
CA PHE A 12 1.30 -49.47 -4.70
C PHE A 12 0.67 -50.46 -5.69
N ARG A 13 0.91 -51.76 -5.46
CA ARG A 13 0.04 -52.84 -5.95
C ARG A 13 -0.45 -53.65 -4.74
N GLY A 14 -1.63 -53.32 -4.23
CA GLY A 14 -2.28 -54.01 -3.10
C GLY A 14 -1.80 -53.56 -1.70
N ARG A 15 -2.21 -54.29 -0.64
CA ARG A 15 -1.96 -53.95 0.79
C ARG A 15 -0.55 -54.30 1.31
N LYS A 16 0.46 -54.38 0.44
CA LYS A 16 1.85 -54.64 0.87
C LYS A 16 2.79 -53.61 0.28
N PHE A 17 3.47 -52.89 1.16
CA PHE A 17 4.54 -51.96 0.84
C PHE A 17 5.81 -52.75 0.47
N ARG A 18 6.40 -52.46 -0.69
CA ARG A 18 7.75 -52.91 -1.05
C ARG A 18 8.51 -51.70 -1.61
N PRO A 19 9.56 -51.20 -0.93
CA PRO A 19 10.45 -50.21 -1.54
C PRO A 19 11.24 -50.89 -2.65
N ALA A 20 11.23 -50.30 -3.86
CA ALA A 20 12.06 -50.73 -4.97
C ALA A 20 13.07 -49.61 -5.28
N TRP A 21 14.34 -49.91 -5.10
CA TRP A 21 15.44 -49.03 -5.49
C TRP A 21 15.68 -49.24 -6.98
N GLN A 22 15.47 -48.21 -7.81
CA GLN A 22 15.85 -48.26 -9.22
C GLN A 22 17.14 -47.46 -9.44
N PRO A 23 18.15 -48.05 -10.10
CA PRO A 23 19.36 -47.33 -10.47
C PRO A 23 19.04 -46.27 -11.53
N ILE A 24 19.57 -45.06 -11.35
CA ILE A 24 19.46 -44.00 -12.34
C ILE A 24 20.57 -44.23 -13.37
N GLU A 25 20.19 -44.52 -14.62
CA GLU A 25 21.14 -44.54 -15.74
C GLU A 25 21.62 -43.10 -15.99
N VAL A 26 22.93 -42.87 -15.82
CA VAL A 26 23.57 -41.58 -16.09
C VAL A 26 23.38 -41.25 -17.58
N GLY A 27 22.66 -40.17 -17.89
CA GLY A 27 22.48 -39.65 -19.26
C GLY A 27 21.05 -39.63 -19.82
N LYS A 28 20.02 -40.01 -19.07
CA LYS A 28 18.61 -39.84 -19.48
C LYS A 28 17.94 -38.67 -18.75
N GLU A 29 17.34 -37.74 -19.50
CA GLU A 29 16.49 -36.68 -18.93
C GLU A 29 15.30 -37.29 -18.19
N VAL A 30 15.25 -37.05 -16.88
CA VAL A 30 14.12 -37.43 -16.03
C VAL A 30 12.99 -36.43 -16.26
N ASN A 31 11.84 -36.90 -16.75
CA ASN A 31 10.66 -36.07 -16.94
C ASN A 31 9.96 -35.84 -15.58
N TYR A 32 10.27 -34.72 -14.94
CA TYR A 32 9.75 -34.33 -13.62
C TYR A 32 8.24 -34.05 -13.57
N ASN A 33 7.55 -34.01 -14.72
CA ASN A 33 6.10 -33.78 -14.78
C ASN A 33 5.25 -35.04 -14.48
N LYS A 34 5.86 -36.20 -14.20
CA LYS A 34 5.14 -37.48 -14.03
C LYS A 34 5.21 -38.13 -12.64
N PHE A 35 5.89 -37.54 -11.66
CA PHE A 35 6.05 -38.17 -10.34
C PHE A 35 5.74 -37.23 -9.19
N TRP A 36 4.54 -37.33 -8.62
CA TRP A 36 4.18 -36.69 -7.35
C TRP A 36 3.16 -37.56 -6.59
N CYS A 37 3.60 -38.24 -5.53
CA CYS A 37 2.77 -38.66 -4.40
C CYS A 37 3.65 -39.24 -3.29
N ILE A 38 3.89 -38.49 -2.21
CA ILE A 38 4.20 -39.08 -0.90
C ILE A 38 2.87 -39.22 -0.17
N VAL A 39 2.32 -40.43 -0.15
CA VAL A 39 1.11 -40.77 0.61
C VAL A 39 1.52 -41.01 2.06
N ILE A 40 1.22 -40.06 2.94
CA ILE A 40 1.26 -40.26 4.39
C ILE A 40 -0.13 -40.71 4.83
N GLU A 41 -0.27 -41.98 5.22
CA GLU A 41 -1.56 -42.56 5.59
C GLU A 41 -2.20 -41.83 6.79
N ARG A 42 -3.54 -41.62 6.66
CA ARG A 42 -4.57 -41.19 7.63
C ARG A 42 -5.14 -39.78 7.55
N THR A 43 -4.62 -38.89 6.71
CA THR A 43 -5.34 -37.66 6.33
C THR A 43 -5.02 -37.34 4.89
N GLN A 44 -6.02 -37.33 4.01
CA GLN A 44 -5.85 -36.81 2.65
C GLN A 44 -5.47 -35.32 2.75
N ILE A 45 -4.17 -35.04 2.74
CA ILE A 45 -3.62 -33.70 2.58
C ILE A 45 -3.15 -33.68 1.14
N THR A 46 -3.92 -33.05 0.26
CA THR A 46 -3.45 -32.72 -1.08
C THR A 46 -2.38 -31.64 -0.93
N ILE A 47 -1.13 -32.01 -1.20
CA ILE A 47 -0.01 -31.08 -1.16
C ILE A 47 -0.05 -30.30 -2.48
N THR A 48 -0.58 -29.08 -2.47
CA THR A 48 -0.36 -28.10 -3.54
C THR A 48 0.96 -27.37 -3.25
N MET A 49 1.89 -27.43 -4.19
CA MET A 49 3.30 -27.16 -3.97
C MET A 49 3.73 -25.81 -4.54
N SER A 50 4.69 -25.17 -3.87
CA SER A 50 5.30 -23.88 -4.22
C SER A 50 6.10 -23.90 -5.53
N THR A 51 6.63 -22.75 -5.93
CA THR A 51 7.42 -22.59 -7.16
C THR A 51 8.64 -23.54 -7.23
N PRO A 52 9.03 -23.98 -8.44
CA PRO A 52 10.11 -24.95 -8.66
C PRO A 52 11.47 -24.58 -8.00
N GLU A 53 11.78 -23.29 -7.93
CA GLU A 53 13.06 -22.77 -7.44
C GLU A 53 13.23 -22.97 -5.93
N GLY A 54 12.13 -22.85 -5.17
CA GLY A 54 12.15 -23.12 -3.72
C GLY A 54 12.47 -24.58 -3.43
N TYR A 55 11.95 -25.49 -4.25
CA TYR A 55 12.20 -26.93 -4.12
C TYR A 55 13.62 -27.33 -4.44
N LYS A 56 14.25 -26.68 -5.42
CA LYS A 56 15.63 -26.95 -5.78
C LYS A 56 16.56 -26.70 -4.59
N LYS A 57 16.33 -25.61 -3.83
CA LYS A 57 17.08 -25.33 -2.60
C LYS A 57 16.84 -26.37 -1.52
N ASP A 58 15.58 -26.77 -1.29
CA ASP A 58 15.25 -27.78 -0.28
C ASP A 58 15.86 -29.16 -0.64
N PHE A 59 15.84 -29.57 -1.91
CA PHE A 59 16.50 -30.80 -2.35
C PHE A 59 18.03 -30.73 -2.29
N LEU A 60 18.64 -29.59 -2.67
CA LEU A 60 20.08 -29.39 -2.51
C LEU A 60 20.48 -29.49 -1.04
N PHE A 61 19.69 -28.90 -0.14
CA PHE A 61 19.88 -29.05 1.29
C PHE A 61 19.81 -30.53 1.71
N LEU A 62 18.82 -31.29 1.22
CA LEU A 62 18.77 -32.73 1.50
C LEU A 62 20.00 -33.50 1.00
N THR A 63 20.63 -33.07 -0.09
CA THR A 63 21.86 -33.69 -0.60
C THR A 63 23.10 -33.34 0.22
N THR A 64 23.12 -32.18 0.89
CA THR A 64 24.18 -31.82 1.83
C THR A 64 24.04 -32.52 3.17
N LEU A 65 22.94 -33.24 3.42
CA LEU A 65 22.71 -33.95 4.68
C LEU A 65 23.54 -35.26 4.85
N ARG A 66 24.78 -35.32 4.34
CA ARG A 66 25.66 -36.49 4.49
C ARG A 66 26.80 -36.31 5.50
N ASP A 67 26.98 -35.12 6.04
CA ASP A 67 28.08 -34.80 6.95
C ASP A 67 27.67 -35.01 8.44
N ASP A 68 28.64 -35.11 9.36
CA ASP A 68 28.36 -35.39 10.79
C ASP A 68 27.55 -34.27 11.49
N ASP A 69 27.47 -33.07 10.92
CA ASP A 69 26.76 -31.88 11.46
C ASP A 69 25.26 -31.81 11.09
N VAL A 70 24.74 -32.86 10.46
CA VAL A 70 23.41 -32.89 9.84
C VAL A 70 22.25 -32.75 10.81
N ILE A 71 22.41 -33.27 12.01
CA ILE A 71 21.35 -33.25 13.03
C ILE A 71 21.13 -31.82 13.51
N ASP A 72 22.23 -31.10 13.79
CA ASP A 72 22.18 -29.72 14.28
C ASP A 72 21.55 -28.79 13.25
N ASP A 73 21.84 -28.99 11.96
CA ASP A 73 21.23 -28.23 10.87
C ASP A 73 19.73 -28.53 10.71
N ILE A 74 19.32 -29.80 10.82
CA ILE A 74 17.90 -30.18 10.80
C ILE A 74 17.17 -29.57 12.00
N GLU A 75 17.74 -29.67 13.20
CA GLU A 75 17.15 -29.11 14.41
C GLU A 75 16.99 -27.60 14.32
N LYS A 76 18.03 -26.92 13.85
CA LYS A 76 18.02 -25.47 13.62
C LYS A 76 16.93 -25.06 12.63
N ASP A 77 16.79 -25.77 11.50
CA ASP A 77 15.76 -25.48 10.52
C ASP A 77 14.35 -25.74 11.07
N MET A 78 14.16 -26.82 11.84
CA MET A 78 12.90 -27.11 12.51
C MET A 78 12.54 -26.06 13.55
N ILE A 79 13.52 -25.53 14.30
CA ILE A 79 13.35 -24.43 15.25
C ILE A 79 12.89 -23.17 14.52
N GLU A 80 13.58 -22.80 13.43
CA GLU A 80 13.25 -21.60 12.67
C GLU A 80 11.88 -21.71 12.00
N THR A 81 11.59 -22.86 11.39
CA THR A 81 10.28 -23.18 10.81
C THR A 81 9.17 -23.07 11.86
N MET A 82 9.41 -23.47 13.11
CA MET A 82 8.43 -23.34 14.19
C MET A 82 8.20 -21.90 14.63
N LYS A 83 9.25 -21.06 14.63
CA LYS A 83 9.09 -19.61 14.88
C LYS A 83 8.22 -18.99 13.80
N GLU A 84 8.46 -19.34 12.54
CA GLU A 84 7.66 -18.86 11.41
C GLU A 84 6.19 -19.30 11.51
N ILE A 85 5.92 -20.55 11.85
CA ILE A 85 4.55 -21.04 12.13
C ILE A 85 3.88 -20.18 13.19
N ARG A 86 4.54 -19.96 14.34
CA ARG A 86 3.98 -19.14 15.43
C ARG A 86 3.75 -17.69 15.00
N GLN A 87 4.62 -17.14 14.16
CA GLN A 87 4.45 -15.80 13.62
C GLN A 87 3.22 -15.73 12.68
N GLN A 88 3.03 -16.71 11.79
CA GLN A 88 1.84 -16.75 10.93
C GLN A 88 0.54 -16.93 11.73
N ILE A 89 0.56 -17.66 12.84
CA ILE A 89 -0.58 -17.75 13.77
C ILE A 89 -0.93 -16.37 14.34
N LYS A 90 0.06 -15.57 14.76
CA LYS A 90 -0.18 -14.19 15.25
C LYS A 90 -0.80 -13.30 14.17
N VAL A 91 -0.30 -13.39 12.93
CA VAL A 91 -0.87 -12.67 11.79
C VAL A 91 -2.33 -13.07 11.57
N SER A 92 -2.63 -14.38 11.63
CA SER A 92 -4.00 -14.88 11.51
C SER A 92 -4.93 -14.36 12.61
N HIS A 93 -4.44 -14.21 13.84
CA HIS A 93 -5.21 -13.64 14.96
C HIS A 93 -5.49 -12.15 14.78
N ALA A 94 -4.49 -11.37 14.36
CA ALA A 94 -4.65 -9.96 14.06
C ALA A 94 -5.66 -9.74 12.93
N LEU A 95 -5.54 -10.53 11.86
CA LEU A 95 -6.45 -10.51 10.73
C LEU A 95 -7.90 -10.79 11.15
N ASP A 96 -8.11 -11.80 12.00
CA ASP A 96 -9.44 -12.13 12.50
C ASP A 96 -10.05 -11.03 13.36
N ALA A 97 -9.24 -10.39 14.22
CA ALA A 97 -9.69 -9.27 15.03
C ALA A 97 -10.09 -8.06 14.17
N GLU A 98 -9.26 -7.70 13.18
CA GLU A 98 -9.55 -6.62 12.22
C GLU A 98 -10.77 -6.92 11.36
N TRP A 99 -10.90 -8.17 10.88
CA TRP A 99 -12.05 -8.60 10.10
C TRP A 99 -13.33 -8.52 10.93
N THR A 100 -13.31 -9.05 12.16
CA THR A 100 -14.46 -9.00 13.06
C THR A 100 -14.88 -7.55 13.35
N LEU A 101 -13.92 -6.65 13.60
CA LEU A 101 -14.23 -5.22 13.82
C LEU A 101 -14.88 -4.55 12.60
N ASN A 102 -14.48 -4.91 11.38
CA ASN A 102 -15.12 -4.40 10.17
C ASN A 102 -16.51 -5.00 9.93
N ASP A 103 -16.68 -6.27 10.26
CA ASP A 103 -17.96 -6.98 10.21
C ASP A 103 -18.99 -6.36 11.17
N TRP A 104 -18.57 -6.00 12.39
CA TRP A 104 -19.42 -5.31 13.38
C TRP A 104 -19.94 -3.95 12.89
N ARG A 105 -19.13 -3.17 12.18
CA ARG A 105 -19.58 -1.87 11.62
C ARG A 105 -20.72 -2.00 10.63
N ARG A 106 -21.00 -3.20 10.15
CA ARG A 106 -22.02 -3.47 9.13
C ARG A 106 -23.36 -3.87 9.72
N GLU A 107 -23.37 -4.49 10.91
CA GLU A 107 -24.61 -4.92 11.55
C GLU A 107 -25.33 -3.77 12.27
N GLU A 108 -24.78 -2.54 12.27
CA GLU A 108 -25.52 -1.39 12.77
C GLU A 108 -26.74 -1.14 11.87
N PRO A 109 -27.96 -1.26 12.42
CA PRO A 109 -29.19 -1.20 11.63
C PRO A 109 -29.30 0.18 10.98
N GLU A 110 -29.70 0.17 9.71
CA GLU A 110 -29.96 1.31 8.79
C GLU A 110 -30.95 2.38 9.33
N THR A 111 -31.33 2.31 10.60
CA THR A 111 -32.26 3.20 11.28
C THR A 111 -31.75 4.63 11.52
N SER A 112 -30.46 4.93 11.31
CA SER A 112 -29.96 6.31 11.29
C SER A 112 -29.77 6.75 9.84
N GLN A 113 -30.83 7.37 9.32
CA GLN A 113 -31.05 7.85 7.95
C GLN A 113 -30.18 9.05 7.55
N ASP A 114 -28.89 9.05 7.91
CA ASP A 114 -27.91 10.01 7.40
C ASP A 114 -27.12 9.33 6.26
N ASP A 115 -27.72 9.39 5.06
CA ASP A 115 -27.35 8.70 3.80
C ASP A 115 -25.94 9.02 3.25
N SER A 116 -25.12 9.81 3.95
CA SER A 116 -23.91 10.41 3.38
C SER A 116 -22.58 9.73 3.75
N SER A 117 -22.58 8.74 4.65
CA SER A 117 -21.32 8.24 5.27
C SER A 117 -21.03 6.76 5.09
N LEU A 118 -21.86 5.99 4.37
CA LEU A 118 -21.54 4.60 4.08
C LEU A 118 -20.44 4.53 3.00
N PRO A 119 -19.37 3.74 3.22
CA PRO A 119 -18.34 3.56 2.20
C PRO A 119 -18.99 2.97 0.95
N GLY A 120 -18.81 3.64 -0.19
CA GLY A 120 -19.40 3.21 -1.46
C GLY A 120 -18.99 1.76 -1.81
N GLY A 121 -19.78 1.09 -2.66
CA GLY A 121 -19.58 -0.33 -2.97
C GLY A 121 -18.13 -0.65 -3.40
N SER A 122 -17.51 0.28 -4.12
CA SER A 122 -16.11 0.18 -4.58
C SER A 122 -15.08 0.18 -3.44
N GLU A 123 -15.22 1.04 -2.43
CA GLU A 123 -14.31 1.09 -1.29
C GLU A 123 -14.41 -0.20 -0.47
N HIS A 124 -15.63 -0.65 -0.21
CA HIS A 124 -15.87 -1.90 0.51
C HIS A 124 -15.26 -3.11 -0.23
N MET A 125 -15.41 -3.17 -1.56
CA MET A 125 -14.80 -4.21 -2.39
C MET A 125 -13.27 -4.25 -2.24
N LEU A 126 -12.60 -3.08 -2.21
CA LEU A 126 -11.15 -3.00 -2.02
C LEU A 126 -10.72 -3.50 -0.64
N ILE A 127 -11.45 -3.12 0.41
CA ILE A 127 -11.18 -3.55 1.79
C ILE A 127 -11.32 -5.07 1.91
N VAL A 128 -12.43 -5.64 1.44
CA VAL A 128 -12.66 -7.10 1.52
C VAL A 128 -11.63 -7.88 0.71
N ASN A 129 -11.30 -7.43 -0.50
CA ASN A 129 -10.28 -8.06 -1.34
C ASN A 129 -8.89 -8.04 -0.66
N ARG A 130 -8.53 -6.96 0.05
CA ARG A 130 -7.29 -6.91 0.83
C ARG A 130 -7.28 -7.98 1.92
N PHE A 131 -8.34 -8.08 2.72
CA PHE A 131 -8.45 -9.10 3.78
C PHE A 131 -8.37 -10.51 3.21
N LEU A 132 -9.09 -10.78 2.12
CA LEU A 132 -9.11 -12.09 1.46
C LEU A 132 -7.72 -12.52 0.98
N ARG A 133 -6.95 -11.61 0.37
CA ARG A 133 -5.57 -11.89 -0.05
C ARG A 133 -4.67 -12.19 1.14
N THR A 134 -4.72 -11.37 2.19
CA THR A 134 -3.91 -11.60 3.39
C THR A 134 -4.25 -12.94 4.05
N ALA A 135 -5.54 -13.26 4.20
CA ALA A 135 -6.01 -14.55 4.72
C ALA A 135 -5.46 -15.73 3.91
N SER A 136 -5.54 -15.63 2.58
CA SER A 136 -5.11 -16.68 1.66
C SER A 136 -3.60 -16.92 1.73
N VAL A 137 -2.80 -15.85 1.71
CA VAL A 137 -1.33 -15.93 1.82
C VAL A 137 -0.91 -16.48 3.18
N THR A 138 -1.55 -16.04 4.28
CA THR A 138 -1.25 -16.57 5.62
C THR A 138 -1.57 -18.06 5.72
N LYS A 139 -2.70 -18.51 5.17
CA LYS A 139 -3.06 -19.94 5.10
C LYS A 139 -2.02 -20.74 4.32
N GLU A 140 -1.62 -20.27 3.14
CA GLU A 140 -0.61 -20.94 2.31
C GLU A 140 0.74 -21.05 3.04
N LYS A 141 1.23 -19.95 3.63
CA LYS A 141 2.48 -19.95 4.41
C LYS A 141 2.40 -20.93 5.58
N LEU A 142 1.30 -20.92 6.32
CA LEU A 142 1.11 -21.83 7.46
C LEU A 142 1.12 -23.29 7.02
N LEU A 143 0.47 -23.63 5.90
CA LEU A 143 0.53 -24.97 5.31
C LEU A 143 1.95 -25.35 4.89
N ARG A 144 2.65 -24.47 4.19
CA ARG A 144 4.02 -24.69 3.71
C ARG A 144 4.99 -24.96 4.86
N PHE A 145 5.01 -24.11 5.88
CA PHE A 145 5.90 -24.30 7.03
C PHE A 145 5.53 -25.56 7.82
N THR A 146 4.24 -25.88 7.95
CA THR A 146 3.80 -27.13 8.59
C THR A 146 4.29 -28.36 7.82
N GLN A 147 4.22 -28.34 6.49
CA GLN A 147 4.72 -29.42 5.64
C GLN A 147 6.25 -29.57 5.75
N ARG A 148 6.99 -28.45 5.71
CA ARG A 148 8.45 -28.44 5.91
C ARG A 148 8.83 -29.08 7.24
N TYR A 149 8.17 -28.69 8.33
CA TYR A 149 8.41 -29.27 9.64
C TYR A 149 8.14 -30.79 9.67
N LEU A 150 7.02 -31.24 9.09
CA LEU A 150 6.68 -32.67 9.04
C LEU A 150 7.66 -33.48 8.19
N LEU A 151 8.21 -32.89 7.13
CA LEU A 151 9.26 -33.51 6.33
C LEU A 151 10.51 -33.72 7.18
N PHE A 152 10.98 -32.68 7.89
CA PHE A 152 12.15 -32.80 8.75
C PHE A 152 11.95 -33.73 9.94
N ASP A 153 10.78 -33.73 10.60
CA ASP A 153 10.47 -34.72 11.64
C ASP A 153 10.47 -36.16 11.07
N THR A 154 10.07 -36.35 9.82
CA THR A 154 10.15 -37.66 9.15
C THR A 154 11.59 -38.07 8.87
N ILE A 155 12.44 -37.14 8.41
CA ILE A 155 13.87 -37.39 8.21
C ILE A 155 14.53 -37.72 9.54
N TYR A 156 14.25 -36.94 10.58
CA TYR A 156 14.72 -37.19 11.95
C TYR A 156 14.30 -38.59 12.43
N ALA A 157 13.04 -38.99 12.20
CA ALA A 157 12.55 -40.33 12.53
C ALA A 157 13.32 -41.45 11.79
N ILE A 158 13.70 -41.21 10.53
CA ILE A 158 14.49 -42.13 9.73
C ILE A 158 15.90 -42.25 10.31
N LEU A 159 16.56 -41.14 10.65
CA LEU A 159 17.90 -41.16 11.26
C LEU A 159 17.92 -41.94 12.58
N VAL A 160 16.90 -41.78 13.43
CA VAL A 160 16.76 -42.60 14.65
C VAL A 160 16.60 -44.09 14.34
N LYS A 161 15.88 -44.44 13.27
CA LYS A 161 15.67 -45.84 12.89
C LYS A 161 16.95 -46.52 12.41
N TYR A 162 17.88 -45.76 11.84
CA TYR A 162 19.19 -46.24 11.39
C TYR A 162 20.29 -46.10 12.45
N ASP A 163 19.91 -45.79 13.70
CA ASP A 163 20.82 -45.60 14.84
C ASP A 163 21.85 -44.46 14.65
N GLU A 164 21.64 -43.57 13.68
CA GLU A 164 22.45 -42.35 13.48
C GLU A 164 22.17 -41.31 14.58
N VAL A 165 20.96 -41.34 15.14
CA VAL A 165 20.54 -40.47 16.25
C VAL A 165 19.89 -41.29 17.34
N SER A 166 20.23 -41.01 18.60
CA SER A 166 19.58 -41.67 19.72
C SER A 166 18.08 -41.32 19.77
N SER A 167 17.24 -42.32 20.04
CA SER A 167 15.80 -42.11 20.24
C SER A 167 15.52 -41.09 21.35
N ALA A 168 16.36 -41.06 22.39
CA ALA A 168 16.28 -40.13 23.51
C ALA A 168 16.49 -38.67 23.06
N THR A 169 17.46 -38.41 22.17
CA THR A 169 17.72 -37.08 21.61
C THR A 169 16.47 -36.55 20.88
N ARG A 170 15.88 -37.38 20.01
CA ARG A 170 14.65 -37.01 19.29
C ARG A 170 13.47 -36.75 20.22
N THR A 171 13.25 -37.58 21.24
CA THR A 171 12.16 -37.36 22.20
C THR A 171 12.35 -36.06 22.97
N ASN A 172 13.57 -35.78 23.44
CA ASN A 172 13.88 -34.54 24.15
C ASN A 172 13.66 -33.32 23.25
N PHE A 173 14.09 -33.38 21.99
CA PHE A 173 13.86 -32.32 21.01
C PHE A 173 12.36 -32.10 20.73
N ALA A 174 11.62 -33.19 20.49
CA ALA A 174 10.18 -33.11 20.23
C ALA A 174 9.38 -32.56 21.43
N GLU A 175 9.78 -32.91 22.65
CA GLU A 175 9.22 -32.36 23.89
C GLU A 175 9.55 -30.88 24.06
N ALA A 176 10.80 -30.47 23.82
CA ALA A 176 11.22 -29.07 23.87
C ALA A 176 10.43 -28.20 22.89
N MET A 177 10.16 -28.73 21.70
CA MET A 177 9.41 -28.02 20.65
C MET A 177 7.90 -27.98 20.91
N LYS A 178 7.38 -28.87 21.76
CA LYS A 178 5.93 -29.01 22.05
C LYS A 178 5.07 -29.15 20.79
N PHE A 179 5.61 -29.80 19.76
CA PHE A 179 4.99 -29.79 18.43
C PHE A 179 3.58 -30.41 18.41
N ARG A 180 3.30 -31.39 19.28
CA ARG A 180 1.95 -31.98 19.37
C ARG A 180 0.90 -30.93 19.72
N GLU A 181 1.21 -30.03 20.64
CA GLU A 181 0.33 -28.93 21.06
C GLU A 181 0.19 -27.90 19.94
N GLU A 182 1.31 -27.52 19.32
CA GLU A 182 1.32 -26.60 18.18
C GLU A 182 0.54 -27.15 16.99
N ARG A 183 0.61 -28.46 16.70
CA ARG A 183 -0.16 -29.09 15.62
C ARG A 183 -1.67 -28.95 15.82
N VAL A 184 -2.15 -29.05 17.06
CA VAL A 184 -3.56 -28.81 17.39
C VAL A 184 -3.93 -27.35 17.15
N LYS A 185 -3.07 -26.41 17.55
CA LYS A 185 -3.25 -24.98 17.29
C LYS A 185 -3.28 -24.67 15.79
N ILE A 186 -2.29 -25.13 15.03
CA ILE A 186 -2.20 -24.98 13.57
C ILE A 186 -3.48 -25.49 12.89
N LYS A 187 -3.95 -26.68 13.25
CA LYS A 187 -5.17 -27.25 12.67
C LYS A 187 -6.41 -26.40 13.00
N LYS A 188 -6.48 -25.84 14.20
CA LYS A 188 -7.57 -24.94 14.61
C LYS A 188 -7.52 -23.63 13.81
N GLU A 189 -6.33 -23.04 13.66
CA GLU A 189 -6.13 -21.80 12.91
C GLU A 189 -6.38 -21.96 11.42
N LEU A 190 -5.93 -23.05 10.79
CA LEU A 190 -6.24 -23.33 9.39
C LEU A 190 -7.75 -23.40 9.14
N LYS A 191 -8.49 -24.11 10.00
CA LYS A 191 -9.96 -24.16 9.93
C LYS A 191 -10.62 -22.78 10.12
N LYS A 192 -10.01 -21.92 10.93
CA LYS A 192 -10.50 -20.57 11.17
C LYS A 192 -10.26 -19.68 9.94
N LEU A 193 -9.07 -19.75 9.35
CA LEU A 193 -8.74 -19.08 8.10
C LEU A 193 -9.66 -19.54 6.96
N ASP A 194 -9.95 -20.83 6.84
CA ASP A 194 -10.90 -21.34 5.83
C ASP A 194 -12.27 -20.68 5.93
N LYS A 195 -12.83 -20.64 7.15
CA LYS A 195 -14.12 -19.98 7.40
C LYS A 195 -14.09 -18.48 7.10
N ASN A 196 -13.01 -17.81 7.47
CA ASN A 196 -12.86 -16.38 7.22
C ASN A 196 -12.73 -16.09 5.73
N ILE A 197 -11.96 -16.90 4.99
CA ILE A 197 -11.83 -16.82 3.54
C ILE A 197 -13.22 -17.01 2.89
N ASP A 198 -13.97 -18.04 3.27
CA ASP A 198 -15.31 -18.28 2.72
C ASP A 198 -16.25 -17.09 2.97
N LYS A 199 -16.23 -16.53 4.18
CA LYS A 199 -17.03 -15.35 4.53
C LYS A 199 -16.61 -14.12 3.73
N MET A 200 -15.30 -13.83 3.67
CA MET A 200 -14.75 -12.72 2.89
C MET A 200 -15.07 -12.85 1.39
N SER A 201 -15.01 -14.07 0.84
CA SER A 201 -15.37 -14.31 -0.57
C SER A 201 -16.86 -14.06 -0.84
N GLN A 202 -17.75 -14.45 0.07
CA GLN A 202 -19.17 -14.13 -0.04
C GLN A 202 -19.40 -12.62 0.01
N GLU A 203 -18.73 -11.93 0.93
CA GLU A 203 -18.81 -10.46 1.03
C GLU A 203 -18.28 -9.73 -0.19
N LEU A 204 -17.21 -10.25 -0.79
CA LEU A 204 -16.68 -9.71 -2.03
C LEU A 204 -17.72 -9.81 -3.14
N GLY A 205 -18.40 -10.95 -3.27
CA GLY A 205 -19.48 -11.11 -4.25
C GLY A 205 -20.66 -10.17 -4.02
N LEU A 206 -21.01 -9.87 -2.77
CA LEU A 206 -22.03 -8.86 -2.44
C LEU A 206 -21.56 -7.44 -2.78
N ALA A 207 -20.29 -7.12 -2.52
CA ALA A 207 -19.68 -5.84 -2.87
C ALA A 207 -19.65 -5.62 -4.38
N GLU A 208 -19.23 -6.64 -5.13
CA GLU A 208 -19.22 -6.63 -6.60
C GLU A 208 -20.62 -6.40 -7.17
N LYS A 209 -21.65 -7.05 -6.60
CA LYS A 209 -23.03 -6.81 -7.00
C LYS A 209 -23.43 -5.34 -6.78
N ARG A 210 -23.13 -4.75 -5.62
CA ARG A 210 -23.42 -3.33 -5.35
C ARG A 210 -22.74 -2.40 -6.35
N VAL A 211 -21.47 -2.64 -6.68
CA VAL A 211 -20.74 -1.86 -7.69
C VAL A 211 -21.40 -1.97 -9.06
N MET A 212 -21.91 -3.15 -9.43
CA MET A 212 -22.61 -3.35 -10.69
C MET A 212 -23.97 -2.64 -10.72
N ASP A 213 -24.69 -2.64 -9.60
CA ASP A 213 -25.96 -1.92 -9.44
C ASP A 213 -25.73 -0.39 -9.53
N GLU A 214 -24.76 0.16 -8.78
CA GLU A 214 -24.32 1.58 -8.85
C GLU A 214 -23.93 1.97 -10.28
N LYS A 215 -23.18 1.10 -10.98
CA LYS A 215 -22.79 1.33 -12.37
C LYS A 215 -24.01 1.34 -13.31
N GLY A 216 -25.02 0.53 -13.03
CA GLY A 216 -26.29 0.52 -13.75
C GLY A 216 -27.04 1.83 -13.60
N GLU A 217 -27.14 2.34 -12.36
CA GLU A 217 -27.77 3.64 -12.06
C GLU A 217 -27.05 4.80 -12.74
N ILE A 218 -25.71 4.84 -12.68
CA ILE A 218 -24.90 5.83 -13.38
C ILE A 218 -25.12 5.77 -14.90
N ALA A 219 -25.21 4.56 -15.47
CA ALA A 219 -25.46 4.39 -16.90
C ALA A 219 -26.85 4.89 -17.30
N GLN A 220 -27.87 4.65 -16.47
CA GLN A 220 -29.22 5.16 -16.66
C GLN A 220 -29.24 6.69 -16.56
N PHE A 221 -28.60 7.27 -15.55
CA PHE A 221 -28.48 8.72 -15.39
C PHE A 221 -27.84 9.38 -16.63
N HIS A 222 -26.72 8.83 -17.12
CA HIS A 222 -26.10 9.32 -18.35
C HIS A 222 -26.94 9.12 -19.62
N GLN A 223 -27.85 8.14 -19.63
CA GLN A 223 -28.81 7.99 -20.72
C GLN A 223 -29.88 9.08 -20.66
N GLU A 224 -30.43 9.36 -19.49
CA GLU A 224 -31.42 10.42 -19.26
C GLU A 224 -30.82 11.80 -19.56
N GLU A 225 -29.60 12.07 -19.10
CA GLU A 225 -28.84 13.29 -19.40
C GLU A 225 -28.66 13.48 -20.92
N ARG A 226 -28.30 12.41 -21.65
CA ARG A 226 -28.17 12.47 -23.12
C ARG A 226 -29.49 12.76 -23.82
N LEU A 227 -30.61 12.22 -23.34
CA LEU A 227 -31.94 12.51 -23.91
C LEU A 227 -32.34 13.97 -23.66
N LEU A 228 -32.08 14.49 -22.44
CA LEU A 228 -32.34 15.89 -22.10
C LEU A 228 -31.51 16.84 -22.96
N VAL A 229 -30.22 16.54 -23.17
CA VAL A 229 -29.33 17.33 -24.04
C VAL A 229 -29.80 17.29 -25.49
N GLN A 230 -30.25 16.13 -25.99
CA GLN A 230 -30.81 16.02 -27.34
C GLN A 230 -32.11 16.82 -27.50
N GLU A 231 -33.01 16.79 -26.51
CA GLU A 231 -34.24 17.60 -26.51
C GLU A 231 -33.90 19.09 -26.52
N PHE A 232 -32.96 19.52 -25.69
CA PHE A 232 -32.51 20.91 -25.62
C PHE A 232 -31.90 21.38 -26.94
N ASN A 233 -31.01 20.58 -27.55
CA ASN A 233 -30.43 20.88 -28.85
C ASN A 233 -31.50 20.97 -29.96
N SER A 234 -32.55 20.15 -29.89
CA SER A 234 -33.66 20.22 -30.84
C SER A 234 -34.47 21.52 -30.69
N LYS A 235 -34.66 22.00 -29.45
CA LYS A 235 -35.31 23.30 -29.18
C LYS A 235 -34.45 24.47 -29.66
N ILE A 236 -33.14 24.45 -29.43
CA ILE A 236 -32.20 25.46 -29.95
C ILE A 236 -32.32 25.55 -31.47
N LYS A 237 -32.21 24.41 -32.16
CA LYS A 237 -32.32 24.37 -33.62
C LYS A 237 -33.66 24.94 -34.11
N GLY A 238 -34.76 24.59 -33.45
CA GLY A 238 -36.07 25.16 -33.79
C GLY A 238 -36.17 26.68 -33.55
N MET A 239 -35.44 27.23 -32.57
CA MET A 239 -35.33 28.68 -32.38
C MET A 239 -34.46 29.33 -33.45
N GLU A 240 -33.35 28.71 -33.84
CA GLU A 240 -32.48 29.15 -34.94
C GLU A 240 -33.25 29.23 -36.25
N ASP A 241 -33.99 28.17 -36.63
CA ASP A 241 -34.81 28.13 -37.84
C ASP A 241 -35.88 29.24 -37.85
N ARG A 242 -36.49 29.53 -36.68
CA ARG A 242 -37.48 30.62 -36.53
C ARG A 242 -36.84 32.00 -36.67
N LEU A 243 -35.64 32.19 -36.11
CA LEU A 243 -34.89 33.43 -36.24
C LEU A 243 -34.50 33.67 -37.69
N GLU A 244 -34.02 32.64 -38.38
CA GLU A 244 -33.68 32.70 -39.80
C GLU A 244 -34.92 33.06 -40.65
N SER A 245 -36.06 32.41 -40.42
CA SER A 245 -37.32 32.74 -41.10
C SER A 245 -37.80 34.17 -40.83
N PHE A 246 -37.64 34.67 -39.60
CA PHE A 246 -37.97 36.04 -39.24
C PHE A 246 -37.06 37.04 -39.97
N MET A 247 -35.76 36.75 -40.07
CA MET A 247 -34.80 37.56 -40.82
C MET A 247 -35.15 37.62 -42.31
N PHE A 248 -35.48 36.49 -42.95
CA PHE A 248 -35.91 36.47 -44.36
C PHE A 248 -37.20 37.28 -44.58
N SER A 249 -38.18 37.16 -43.69
CA SER A 249 -39.45 37.90 -43.80
C SER A 249 -39.28 39.40 -43.60
N SER A 250 -38.36 39.81 -42.71
CA SER A 250 -38.06 41.22 -42.45
C SER A 250 -37.26 41.87 -43.58
N ALA A 251 -36.38 41.11 -44.23
CA ALA A 251 -35.61 41.59 -45.40
C ALA A 251 -36.52 41.97 -46.59
N ASP A 252 -37.64 41.26 -46.79
CA ASP A 252 -38.62 41.60 -47.83
C ASP A 252 -39.44 42.86 -47.49
N GLN A 253 -39.68 43.17 -46.21
CA GLN A 253 -40.40 44.37 -45.79
C GLN A 253 -39.53 45.65 -45.83
N LEU A 254 -38.21 45.51 -45.73
CA LEU A 254 -37.26 46.63 -45.78
C LEU A 254 -36.79 46.98 -47.21
N ARG A 255 -37.46 46.44 -48.24
CA ARG A 255 -37.23 46.79 -49.65
C ARG A 255 -38.05 47.99 -50.13
N GLU A 256 -38.55 48.83 -49.21
CA GLU A 256 -38.88 50.21 -49.56
C GLU A 256 -37.60 51.04 -49.70
N PRO A 257 -37.56 52.04 -50.60
CA PRO A 257 -36.33 52.75 -50.91
C PRO A 257 -35.94 53.61 -49.70
N ILE A 258 -35.00 53.11 -48.89
CA ILE A 258 -34.18 53.92 -47.98
C ILE A 258 -33.25 54.79 -48.86
N SER A 259 -33.85 55.72 -49.56
CA SER A 259 -33.20 56.90 -50.10
C SER A 259 -33.28 57.93 -48.98
N GLN A 260 -32.12 58.39 -48.49
CA GLN A 260 -31.93 59.47 -47.48
C GLN A 260 -31.66 59.04 -46.02
N VAL A 261 -30.85 58.01 -45.79
CA VAL A 261 -30.05 57.99 -44.54
C VAL A 261 -28.63 58.40 -44.91
N GLU A 262 -28.34 59.68 -44.70
CA GLU A 262 -27.00 60.26 -44.76
C GLU A 262 -26.10 59.46 -43.81
N ALA A 263 -25.08 58.81 -44.36
CA ALA A 263 -24.07 58.12 -43.57
C ALA A 263 -23.32 59.18 -42.74
N LEU A 264 -23.63 59.25 -41.45
CA LEU A 264 -22.80 59.99 -40.50
C LEU A 264 -21.41 59.34 -40.52
N PRO A 265 -20.33 60.12 -40.66
CA PRO A 265 -18.98 59.60 -40.66
C PRO A 265 -18.69 58.89 -39.33
N ASP A 266 -18.05 57.72 -39.42
CA ASP A 266 -17.80 56.79 -38.30
C ASP A 266 -17.21 57.46 -37.04
N GLU A 267 -16.48 58.57 -37.21
CA GLU A 267 -15.92 59.39 -36.13
C GLU A 267 -17.00 59.95 -35.18
N GLU A 268 -18.13 60.41 -35.71
CA GLU A 268 -19.19 61.06 -34.92
C GLU A 268 -20.05 60.01 -34.21
N TYR A 269 -20.20 58.83 -34.80
CA TYR A 269 -20.87 57.69 -34.19
C TYR A 269 -20.07 57.10 -33.02
N MET A 270 -18.75 56.95 -33.20
CA MET A 270 -17.86 56.47 -32.13
C MET A 270 -17.74 57.47 -30.98
N ALA A 271 -17.73 58.77 -31.26
CA ALA A 271 -17.74 59.80 -30.21
C ALA A 271 -19.00 59.73 -29.34
N LYS A 272 -20.16 59.42 -29.93
CA LYS A 272 -21.44 59.34 -29.22
C LYS A 272 -21.53 58.12 -28.28
N LEU A 273 -20.95 56.99 -28.68
CA LEU A 273 -20.87 55.78 -27.84
C LEU A 273 -19.94 55.96 -26.64
N VAL A 274 -18.88 56.76 -26.77
CA VAL A 274 -17.96 57.06 -25.66
C VAL A 274 -18.60 58.01 -24.65
N ASP A 275 -19.46 58.93 -25.10
CA ASP A 275 -20.17 59.86 -24.21
C ASP A 275 -21.29 59.14 -23.42
N GLU A 276 -22.01 58.19 -24.02
CA GLU A 276 -23.06 57.42 -23.32
C GLU A 276 -22.54 56.47 -22.22
N VAL A 277 -21.28 56.02 -22.30
CA VAL A 277 -20.70 55.13 -21.28
C VAL A 277 -20.13 55.91 -20.09
N ARG A 278 -19.81 57.21 -20.26
CA ARG A 278 -19.21 58.04 -19.19
C ARG A 278 -20.17 58.42 -18.07
N ASP A 279 -21.48 58.37 -18.32
CA ASP A 279 -22.49 58.79 -17.33
C ASP A 279 -22.94 57.68 -16.36
N VAL A 280 -22.38 56.45 -16.46
CA VAL A 280 -22.81 55.29 -15.63
C VAL A 280 -21.81 54.93 -14.51
N GLU A 281 -20.60 55.53 -14.49
CA GLU A 281 -19.56 55.15 -13.52
C GLU A 281 -19.60 55.91 -12.17
N GLU A 282 -20.55 56.81 -11.93
CA GLU A 282 -20.59 57.60 -10.67
C GLU A 282 -21.41 57.00 -9.52
N ASP A 283 -22.06 55.84 -9.66
CA ASP A 283 -23.06 55.38 -8.67
C ASP A 283 -22.77 54.05 -7.94
N ILE A 284 -21.52 53.55 -7.93
CA ILE A 284 -21.13 52.41 -7.09
C ILE A 284 -20.47 52.90 -5.80
N GLY A 285 -21.33 53.36 -4.88
CA GLY A 285 -20.99 53.67 -3.50
C GLY A 285 -20.46 52.44 -2.75
N ILE A 286 -19.18 52.49 -2.40
CA ILE A 286 -18.49 51.56 -1.50
C ILE A 286 -19.17 51.61 -0.13
N ASN A 287 -19.99 50.61 0.19
CA ASN A 287 -20.56 50.45 1.53
C ASN A 287 -19.61 49.64 2.40
N LYS A 288 -18.75 50.39 3.10
CA LYS A 288 -17.74 49.93 4.05
C LYS A 288 -18.32 50.05 5.45
N GLU A 289 -19.03 49.04 5.93
CA GLU A 289 -19.37 48.93 7.35
C GLU A 289 -19.93 47.55 7.67
N CYS A 290 -19.20 46.78 8.49
CA CYS A 290 -19.72 45.79 9.46
C CYS A 290 -18.53 45.23 10.28
N ASN A 291 -17.91 46.12 11.07
CA ASN A 291 -17.14 45.73 12.26
C ASN A 291 -18.09 45.83 13.45
N ASN A 292 -18.47 44.69 14.04
CA ASN A 292 -18.81 44.48 15.45
C ASN A 292 -19.79 43.31 15.57
N LEU A 293 -19.33 42.17 16.08
CA LEU A 293 -20.09 41.49 17.12
C LEU A 293 -19.16 40.71 18.05
N GLU A 294 -19.40 40.96 19.34
CA GLU A 294 -18.69 40.50 20.52
C GLU A 294 -18.83 38.99 20.79
N SER A 295 -17.84 38.50 21.53
CA SER A 295 -17.91 37.51 22.62
C SER A 295 -19.16 36.62 22.72
N ILE A 296 -18.94 35.33 22.52
CA ILE A 296 -19.67 34.28 23.25
C ILE A 296 -18.63 33.36 23.90
N ASN A 297 -18.52 33.50 25.22
CA ASN A 297 -18.02 32.45 26.11
C ASN A 297 -19.14 31.41 26.29
N SER A 298 -18.80 30.12 26.26
CA SER A 298 -19.40 29.12 27.14
C SER A 298 -18.57 27.84 27.18
N ASP A 299 -17.89 27.68 28.31
CA ASP A 299 -17.67 26.49 29.14
C ASP A 299 -18.04 25.08 28.66
N ASP A 300 -17.26 24.14 29.20
CA ASP A 300 -17.61 22.78 29.61
C ASP A 300 -17.55 21.66 28.55
N ASP A 301 -16.58 20.75 28.66
CA ASP A 301 -16.84 19.46 29.33
C ASP A 301 -15.58 18.55 29.42
N SER A 302 -15.27 18.17 30.67
CA SER A 302 -14.83 16.85 31.14
C SER A 302 -13.69 16.04 30.49
N LYS A 303 -12.54 16.10 31.18
CA LYS A 303 -11.79 14.97 31.79
C LYS A 303 -11.78 13.61 31.05
N ARG A 304 -10.60 13.24 30.52
CA ARG A 304 -10.11 11.86 30.61
C ARG A 304 -8.59 11.80 30.71
N SER A 305 -8.09 11.75 31.95
CA SER A 305 -6.69 11.48 32.27
C SER A 305 -6.37 10.01 32.00
N ILE A 306 -5.65 9.74 30.90
CA ILE A 306 -5.02 8.45 30.67
C ILE A 306 -3.61 8.53 31.24
N VAL A 307 -3.42 7.90 32.39
CA VAL A 307 -2.11 7.61 32.97
C VAL A 307 -1.47 6.50 32.13
N LEU A 308 -0.36 6.82 31.45
CA LEU A 308 0.53 5.81 30.85
C LEU A 308 1.77 5.64 31.73
N PRO A 309 2.34 4.42 31.78
CA PRO A 309 3.24 4.01 32.84
C PRO A 309 4.66 4.53 32.64
N ALA A 310 5.33 4.77 33.77
CA ALA A 310 6.74 5.10 33.86
C ALA A 310 7.60 4.09 33.09
N LYS A 311 8.44 4.61 32.19
CA LYS A 311 9.56 3.87 31.61
C LYS A 311 10.51 3.50 32.76
N ARG A 312 10.75 2.21 32.92
CA ARG A 312 11.87 1.70 33.72
C ARG A 312 13.13 1.87 32.89
N ASP A 313 14.10 2.57 33.45
CA ASP A 313 15.49 2.52 33.05
C ASP A 313 16.02 1.12 33.39
N SER A 314 16.40 0.36 32.37
CA SER A 314 17.25 -0.82 32.51
C SER A 314 18.47 -0.61 31.62
N GLU A 315 19.47 0.02 32.21
CA GLU A 315 20.87 -0.04 31.76
C GLU A 315 21.36 -1.46 31.99
N ASP A 316 21.11 -2.36 31.02
CA ASP A 316 21.81 -3.63 30.95
C ASP A 316 23.19 -3.38 30.33
N VAL A 317 24.15 -3.16 31.22
CA VAL A 317 25.59 -3.25 30.98
C VAL A 317 25.87 -4.66 30.47
N PHE A 318 26.06 -4.78 29.16
CA PHE A 318 26.52 -6.02 28.54
C PHE A 318 28.04 -6.07 28.67
N ASP A 319 28.52 -6.89 29.61
CA ASP A 319 29.95 -7.17 29.78
C ASP A 319 30.51 -7.78 28.48
N GLU A 320 31.42 -7.02 27.88
CA GLU A 320 32.22 -7.33 26.71
C GLU A 320 33.21 -8.46 27.06
N TYR A 321 32.79 -9.71 26.89
CA TYR A 321 33.68 -10.86 26.95
C TYR A 321 34.52 -10.92 25.67
N ASP A 322 35.78 -10.52 25.79
CA ASP A 322 36.87 -10.78 24.84
C ASP A 322 37.05 -12.30 24.66
N ASP A 323 36.39 -12.88 23.65
CA ASP A 323 36.70 -14.22 23.13
C ASP A 323 37.65 -14.09 21.92
N PRO A 324 38.97 -14.33 22.12
CA PRO A 324 39.98 -14.18 21.06
C PRO A 324 39.88 -15.22 19.92
N ASP A 325 38.98 -16.21 19.99
CA ASP A 325 38.78 -17.19 18.92
C ASP A 325 37.60 -16.87 17.96
N TYR A 326 36.80 -15.84 18.25
CA TYR A 326 35.69 -15.44 17.37
C TYR A 326 36.13 -14.66 16.10
N VAL A 327 37.41 -14.28 16.02
CA VAL A 327 37.96 -13.46 14.91
C VAL A 327 38.34 -14.28 13.67
N LYS A 328 38.39 -15.62 13.74
CA LYS A 328 38.95 -16.46 12.66
C LYS A 328 37.97 -17.12 11.68
N LYS A 329 36.65 -16.84 11.75
CA LYS A 329 35.65 -17.46 10.85
C LYS A 329 34.76 -16.51 10.06
N ARG A 330 35.15 -15.25 9.85
CA ARG A 330 34.64 -14.45 8.72
C ARG A 330 35.32 -14.93 7.42
N ARG A 331 34.86 -16.04 6.86
CA ARG A 331 35.00 -16.24 5.42
C ARG A 331 34.26 -15.07 4.76
N TYR A 332 35.01 -14.15 4.16
CA TYR A 332 34.48 -13.20 3.18
C TYR A 332 33.75 -14.04 2.12
N TYR A 333 32.44 -14.14 2.22
CA TYR A 333 31.63 -14.51 1.08
C TYR A 333 31.71 -13.29 0.17
N GLU A 334 32.56 -13.34 -0.86
CA GLU A 334 32.36 -12.50 -2.03
C GLU A 334 30.93 -12.77 -2.50
N PRO A 335 30.03 -11.77 -2.47
CA PRO A 335 28.71 -11.92 -3.04
C PRO A 335 28.87 -12.41 -4.47
N ASP A 336 28.14 -13.46 -4.83
CA ASP A 336 28.04 -13.90 -6.21
C ASP A 336 27.62 -12.69 -7.07
N VAL A 337 28.46 -12.30 -8.02
CA VAL A 337 28.27 -11.10 -8.88
C VAL A 337 26.87 -11.14 -9.52
N ALA A 338 26.40 -12.34 -9.87
CA ALA A 338 25.05 -12.53 -10.42
C ALA A 338 23.92 -12.21 -9.42
N SER A 339 24.12 -12.48 -8.13
CA SER A 339 23.16 -12.10 -7.08
C SER A 339 23.13 -10.59 -6.87
N HIS A 340 24.29 -9.92 -6.93
CA HIS A 340 24.38 -8.47 -6.81
C HIS A 340 23.71 -7.75 -7.99
N ILE A 341 23.94 -8.20 -9.24
CA ILE A 341 23.26 -7.66 -10.43
C ILE A 341 21.74 -7.74 -10.25
N LYS A 342 21.23 -8.89 -9.80
CA LYS A 342 19.80 -9.08 -9.58
C LYS A 342 19.21 -8.15 -8.50
N GLU A 343 19.97 -7.86 -7.44
CA GLU A 343 19.56 -6.89 -6.41
C GLU A 343 19.47 -5.48 -7.00
N LEU A 344 20.45 -5.07 -7.83
CA LEU A 344 20.44 -3.77 -8.50
C LEU A 344 19.28 -3.64 -9.50
N GLU A 345 18.97 -4.70 -10.26
CA GLU A 345 17.80 -4.73 -11.16
C GLU A 345 16.49 -4.52 -10.38
N GLN A 346 16.34 -5.23 -9.24
CA GLN A 346 15.17 -5.13 -8.37
C GLN A 346 15.03 -3.71 -7.80
N ASP A 347 16.12 -3.12 -7.30
CA ASP A 347 16.12 -1.75 -6.77
C ASP A 347 15.73 -0.73 -7.86
N LEU A 348 16.18 -0.94 -9.10
CA LEU A 348 15.88 -0.09 -10.25
C LEU A 348 14.37 -0.14 -10.58
N ASP A 349 13.79 -1.34 -10.63
CA ASP A 349 12.34 -1.53 -10.83
C ASP A 349 11.53 -0.87 -9.71
N ASP A 350 11.96 -1.04 -8.45
CA ASP A 350 11.30 -0.46 -7.29
C ASP A 350 11.40 1.08 -7.29
N LEU A 351 12.51 1.66 -7.76
CA LEU A 351 12.66 3.12 -7.93
C LEU A 351 11.76 3.66 -9.04
N TYR A 352 11.65 2.96 -10.18
CA TYR A 352 10.72 3.36 -11.25
C TYR A 352 9.26 3.27 -10.79
N TYR A 353 8.91 2.23 -10.04
CA TYR A 353 7.61 2.13 -9.41
C TYR A 353 7.38 3.30 -8.43
N GLY A 354 8.34 3.55 -7.54
CA GLY A 354 8.30 4.65 -6.59
C GLY A 354 8.09 6.02 -7.26
N LEU A 355 8.79 6.28 -8.36
CA LEU A 355 8.66 7.53 -9.13
C LEU A 355 7.24 7.77 -9.65
N LYS A 356 6.54 6.70 -10.07
CA LYS A 356 5.16 6.77 -10.58
C LYS A 356 4.14 7.05 -9.48
N PHE A 357 4.38 6.52 -8.28
CA PHE A 357 3.45 6.60 -7.14
C PHE A 357 3.87 7.60 -6.07
N LEU A 358 4.83 8.48 -6.38
CA LEU A 358 5.22 9.55 -5.48
C LEU A 358 3.99 10.40 -5.10
N PRO A 359 3.82 10.71 -3.80
CA PRO A 359 2.81 11.64 -3.34
C PRO A 359 2.91 12.97 -4.10
N GLN A 360 1.80 13.41 -4.70
CA GLN A 360 1.75 14.69 -5.39
C GLN A 360 1.10 15.74 -4.50
N ARG A 361 1.75 16.90 -4.41
CA ARG A 361 1.17 18.07 -3.77
C ARG A 361 0.15 18.70 -4.72
N LYS A 362 -1.07 18.90 -4.24
CA LYS A 362 -2.11 19.61 -4.99
C LYS A 362 -1.86 21.12 -4.86
N ILE A 363 -1.16 21.69 -5.83
CA ILE A 363 -1.00 23.14 -5.95
C ILE A 363 -2.20 23.71 -6.70
N GLY A 364 -2.85 24.72 -6.15
CA GLY A 364 -4.00 25.35 -6.77
C GLY A 364 -4.46 26.59 -6.02
N GLU A 365 -4.92 27.59 -6.77
CA GLU A 365 -5.36 28.89 -6.23
C GLU A 365 -6.67 28.78 -5.45
N THR A 366 -7.50 27.76 -5.69
CA THR A 366 -8.71 27.53 -4.90
C THR A 366 -8.82 26.06 -4.54
N SER A 367 -8.96 25.77 -3.26
CA SER A 367 -9.33 24.44 -2.78
C SER A 367 -10.79 24.49 -2.34
N ALA A 368 -11.67 23.73 -3.00
CA ALA A 368 -13.07 23.64 -2.58
C ALA A 368 -13.13 23.15 -1.11
N GLY A 369 -13.90 23.84 -0.27
CA GLY A 369 -14.11 23.46 1.13
C GLY A 369 -13.04 23.92 2.12
N VAL A 370 -12.25 24.96 1.81
CA VAL A 370 -11.41 25.63 2.81
C VAL A 370 -12.28 26.58 3.64
N GLU A 371 -12.25 26.46 4.96
CA GLU A 371 -12.99 27.35 5.85
C GLU A 371 -12.42 28.78 5.80
N SER A 372 -13.28 29.79 5.81
CA SER A 372 -12.90 31.20 5.61
C SER A 372 -11.86 31.74 6.62
N HIS A 373 -11.77 31.14 7.80
CA HIS A 373 -10.82 31.53 8.84
C HIS A 373 -9.45 30.86 8.72
N VAL A 374 -9.29 29.86 7.84
CA VAL A 374 -8.01 29.17 7.64
C VAL A 374 -7.05 30.10 6.92
N ARG A 375 -5.95 30.46 7.58
CA ARG A 375 -4.88 31.29 7.02
C ARG A 375 -3.75 30.43 6.48
N CYS A 376 -3.32 30.67 5.24
CA CYS A 376 -2.11 30.08 4.71
C CYS A 376 -0.87 30.63 5.44
N SER A 377 -0.04 29.75 6.01
CA SER A 377 1.17 30.12 6.75
C SER A 377 2.27 30.72 5.87
N PHE A 378 2.15 30.61 4.55
CA PHE A 378 3.15 31.01 3.57
C PHE A 378 2.82 32.36 2.93
N CYS A 379 1.69 32.47 2.21
CA CYS A 379 1.26 33.71 1.56
C CYS A 379 0.36 34.59 2.43
N GLY A 380 -0.16 34.06 3.54
CA GLY A 380 -1.01 34.81 4.46
C GLY A 380 -2.48 34.99 4.04
N GLN A 381 -2.90 34.49 2.87
CA GLN A 381 -4.29 34.55 2.40
C GLN A 381 -5.23 33.70 3.29
N TYR A 382 -6.49 34.13 3.42
CA TYR A 382 -7.52 33.48 4.25
C TYR A 382 -8.59 32.80 3.39
N GLY A 383 -8.96 31.56 3.73
CA GLY A 383 -10.09 30.86 3.10
C GLY A 383 -9.87 30.43 1.64
N VAL A 384 -8.68 30.66 1.08
CA VAL A 384 -8.39 30.42 -0.34
C VAL A 384 -7.83 29.01 -0.56
N HIS A 385 -6.81 28.62 0.23
CA HIS A 385 -6.14 27.33 0.16
C HIS A 385 -5.52 26.95 1.50
N TYR A 386 -5.30 25.65 1.73
CA TYR A 386 -4.50 25.18 2.86
C TYR A 386 -3.01 25.46 2.65
N SER A 387 -2.23 25.63 3.73
CA SER A 387 -0.78 25.90 3.63
C SER A 387 -0.03 24.87 2.75
N ASP A 388 -0.45 23.60 2.74
CA ASP A 388 0.18 22.58 1.88
C ASP A 388 -0.03 22.84 0.37
N SER A 389 -1.08 23.57 0.00
CA SER A 389 -1.47 23.88 -1.38
C SER A 389 -1.04 25.28 -1.85
N CYS A 390 -0.20 25.99 -1.08
CA CYS A 390 0.23 27.35 -1.41
C CYS A 390 0.88 27.44 -2.81
N PRO A 391 0.36 28.31 -3.71
CA PRO A 391 0.92 28.50 -5.05
C PRO A 391 2.15 29.42 -5.07
N GLU A 392 2.35 30.28 -4.06
CA GLU A 392 3.50 31.21 -4.02
C GLU A 392 4.80 30.53 -3.59
N LEU A 393 4.71 29.57 -2.66
CA LEU A 393 5.84 28.75 -2.22
C LEU A 393 5.49 27.30 -2.52
N VAL A 394 6.02 26.75 -3.61
CA VAL A 394 5.67 25.40 -4.09
C VAL A 394 6.62 24.34 -3.54
N ASN A 395 7.92 24.64 -3.50
CA ASN A 395 8.97 23.68 -3.15
C ASN A 395 9.08 23.46 -1.62
N GLY A 396 9.20 22.21 -1.18
CA GLY A 396 9.31 21.84 0.24
C GLY A 396 10.53 22.43 0.94
N ASP A 397 11.70 22.46 0.30
CA ASP A 397 12.94 22.99 0.88
C ASP A 397 12.88 24.52 1.04
N GLU A 398 12.26 25.22 0.07
CA GLU A 398 11.98 26.66 0.17
C GLU A 398 10.99 26.97 1.30
N ARG A 399 9.93 26.17 1.43
CA ARG A 399 8.97 26.27 2.54
C ARG A 399 9.64 26.05 3.88
N PHE A 400 10.52 25.07 4.00
CA PHE A 400 11.28 24.83 5.23
C PHE A 400 12.17 26.03 5.57
N SER A 401 12.90 26.56 4.58
CA SER A 401 13.74 27.75 4.73
C SER A 401 12.93 28.98 5.15
N PHE A 402 11.73 29.15 4.59
CA PHE A 402 10.79 30.21 4.98
C PHE A 402 10.39 30.10 6.46
N ILE A 403 9.99 28.91 6.92
CA ILE A 403 9.57 28.69 8.32
C ILE A 403 10.71 28.97 9.29
N VAL A 404 11.94 28.55 8.96
CA VAL A 404 13.13 28.83 9.78
C VAL A 404 13.39 30.34 9.85
N ARG A 405 13.29 31.06 8.72
CA ARG A 405 13.49 32.50 8.64
C ARG A 405 12.44 33.29 9.43
N GLU A 406 11.16 32.91 9.30
CA GLU A 406 10.03 33.53 10.01
C GLU A 406 9.88 33.04 11.46
N ARG A 407 10.76 32.13 11.92
CA ARG A 407 10.76 31.53 13.28
C ARG A 407 9.45 30.83 13.63
N LEU A 408 8.76 30.29 12.64
CA LEU A 408 7.57 29.49 12.84
C LEU A 408 7.97 28.06 13.24
N CYS A 409 7.09 27.34 13.96
CA CYS A 409 7.41 25.99 14.39
C CYS A 409 7.15 24.97 13.26
N GLN A 410 8.17 24.17 12.93
CA GLN A 410 8.13 23.19 11.84
C GLN A 410 7.04 22.12 11.97
N TYR A 411 6.45 21.93 13.15
CA TYR A 411 5.41 20.93 13.41
C TYR A 411 3.97 21.48 13.32
N CYS A 412 3.76 22.75 13.70
CA CYS A 412 2.43 23.39 13.76
C CYS A 412 2.24 24.47 12.68
N LEU A 413 3.32 24.97 12.07
CA LEU A 413 3.35 26.14 11.17
C LEU A 413 2.90 27.47 11.83
N GLU A 414 2.80 27.49 13.15
CA GLU A 414 2.39 28.64 13.95
C GLU A 414 3.54 29.10 14.85
N ASP A 415 3.36 30.27 15.50
CA ASP A 415 4.24 30.76 16.57
C ASP A 415 4.03 29.96 17.86
N CYS A 416 4.63 28.77 17.90
CA CYS A 416 4.58 27.88 19.05
C CYS A 416 5.70 28.26 20.05
N ASN A 417 5.38 28.42 21.35
CA ASN A 417 6.35 28.78 22.38
C ASN A 417 7.53 27.77 22.44
N PRO A 418 8.78 28.20 22.21
CA PRO A 418 9.94 27.30 22.10
C PRO A 418 10.26 26.56 23.40
N ARG A 419 9.78 27.05 24.55
CA ARG A 419 9.97 26.40 25.85
C ARG A 419 9.04 25.22 26.09
N ARG A 420 7.97 25.07 25.30
CA ARG A 420 7.00 23.97 25.43
C ARG A 420 7.11 23.03 24.23
N ARG A 421 6.96 21.72 24.46
CA ARG A 421 6.88 20.77 23.35
C ARG A 421 5.59 21.02 22.57
N CYS A 422 5.72 21.24 21.25
CA CYS A 422 4.58 21.41 20.36
C CYS A 422 3.69 20.15 20.39
N LYS A 423 2.37 20.34 20.49
CA LYS A 423 1.39 19.23 20.48
C LYS A 423 1.44 18.40 19.20
N SER A 424 1.80 19.03 18.09
CA SER A 424 1.90 18.38 16.78
C SER A 424 3.23 17.64 16.55
N ARG A 425 4.20 17.71 17.48
CA ARG A 425 5.52 17.07 17.31
C ARG A 425 5.45 15.57 17.05
N ASN A 426 4.46 14.88 17.64
CA ASN A 426 4.30 13.43 17.49
C ASN A 426 3.46 13.05 16.26
N LYS A 427 2.89 14.01 15.52
CA LYS A 427 2.15 13.72 14.30
C LYS A 427 3.17 13.40 13.19
N ARG A 428 3.07 12.20 12.63
CA ARG A 428 3.94 11.80 11.51
C ARG A 428 3.54 12.53 10.23
N CYS A 429 4.54 12.92 9.44
CA CYS A 429 4.31 13.40 8.09
C CYS A 429 3.73 12.27 7.23
N TRP A 430 2.61 12.54 6.56
CA TRP A 430 1.93 11.55 5.71
C TRP A 430 2.81 11.09 4.54
N CYS A 431 3.51 12.01 3.87
CA CYS A 431 4.43 11.70 2.77
C CYS A 431 5.59 10.80 3.24
N CYS A 432 6.20 11.10 4.38
CA CYS A 432 7.25 10.27 4.97
C CYS A 432 6.72 8.87 5.32
N GLY A 433 5.53 8.79 5.92
CA GLY A 433 4.93 7.49 6.28
C GLY A 433 4.67 6.57 5.09
N ILE A 434 4.44 7.14 3.89
CA ILE A 434 4.29 6.37 2.65
C ILE A 434 5.63 5.80 2.18
N VAL A 435 6.71 6.59 2.21
CA VAL A 435 8.02 6.17 1.67
C VAL A 435 8.92 5.45 2.69
N GLU A 436 8.63 5.55 3.99
CA GLU A 436 9.43 4.94 5.09
C GLU A 436 9.63 3.42 4.92
N ARG A 437 8.70 2.74 4.23
CA ARG A 437 8.73 1.30 4.02
C ARG A 437 9.00 0.88 2.58
N THR A 438 9.58 1.78 1.78
CA THR A 438 9.91 1.52 0.38
C THR A 438 11.39 1.83 0.12
N VAL A 439 11.86 1.52 -1.10
CA VAL A 439 13.22 1.91 -1.55
C VAL A 439 13.44 3.43 -1.57
N LEU A 440 12.38 4.24 -1.41
CA LEU A 440 12.44 5.71 -1.35
C LEU A 440 12.69 6.28 0.05
N ASN A 441 12.98 5.44 1.05
CA ASN A 441 13.34 5.86 2.41
C ASN A 441 14.40 6.97 2.43
N PHE A 442 15.40 6.91 1.54
CA PHE A 442 16.48 7.90 1.46
C PHE A 442 16.01 9.35 1.18
N LEU A 443 14.75 9.55 0.78
CA LEU A 443 14.15 10.87 0.59
C LEU A 443 13.65 11.51 1.89
N ILE A 444 13.59 10.75 2.99
CA ILE A 444 13.11 11.28 4.28
C ILE A 444 14.17 12.22 4.86
N PRO A 445 13.83 13.50 5.13
CA PRO A 445 14.78 14.43 5.74
C PRO A 445 15.07 14.05 7.20
N ASN A 446 16.31 14.27 7.62
CA ASN A 446 16.76 14.03 9.00
C ASN A 446 16.45 15.23 9.91
N ASP A 447 15.17 15.56 10.07
CA ASP A 447 14.72 16.78 10.77
C ASP A 447 13.92 16.54 12.06
N ASP A 448 13.98 15.32 12.62
CA ASP A 448 13.17 14.87 13.77
C ASP A 448 11.65 15.02 13.54
N GLY A 449 11.22 15.09 12.28
CA GLY A 449 9.84 15.23 11.85
C GLY A 449 9.45 16.67 11.51
N HIS A 450 8.48 16.79 10.61
CA HIS A 450 7.97 18.06 10.10
C HIS A 450 6.48 17.99 9.81
N HIS A 451 5.85 19.15 9.68
CA HIS A 451 4.50 19.28 9.15
C HIS A 451 4.48 18.92 7.66
N ARG A 452 3.43 18.22 7.19
CA ARG A 452 3.33 17.72 5.80
C ARG A 452 3.61 18.78 4.72
N ALA A 453 3.23 20.03 4.99
CA ALA A 453 3.41 21.15 4.08
C ALA A 453 4.88 21.49 3.79
N LEU A 454 5.80 21.09 4.67
CA LEU A 454 7.25 21.30 4.54
C LEU A 454 7.98 20.12 3.91
N CYS A 455 7.28 19.03 3.62
CA CYS A 455 7.92 17.82 3.13
C CYS A 455 8.47 18.02 1.71
N SER A 456 9.73 17.68 1.45
CA SER A 456 10.35 17.77 0.13
C SER A 456 10.19 16.51 -0.74
N ILE A 457 9.62 15.43 -0.19
CA ILE A 457 9.37 14.17 -0.93
C ILE A 457 8.56 14.40 -2.23
N PRO A 458 7.44 15.16 -2.23
CA PRO A 458 6.68 15.42 -3.46
C PRO A 458 7.50 16.10 -4.58
N ASP A 459 8.54 16.84 -4.19
CA ASP A 459 9.40 17.62 -5.08
C ASP A 459 10.69 16.87 -5.47
N SER A 460 10.92 15.66 -4.92
CA SER A 460 12.18 14.93 -5.00
C SER A 460 12.34 14.05 -6.25
N LYS A 461 11.61 14.33 -7.34
CA LYS A 461 11.70 13.55 -8.60
C LYS A 461 13.14 13.51 -9.14
N ASN A 462 13.86 14.62 -9.03
CA ASN A 462 15.25 14.71 -9.49
C ASN A 462 16.19 13.81 -8.68
N LYS A 463 16.03 13.76 -7.34
CA LYS A 463 16.82 12.88 -6.47
C LYS A 463 16.61 11.39 -6.80
N ILE A 464 15.38 11.01 -7.15
CA ILE A 464 15.09 9.65 -7.62
C ILE A 464 15.77 9.39 -8.98
N ALA A 465 15.69 10.35 -9.91
CA ALA A 465 16.33 10.22 -11.22
C ALA A 465 17.86 10.09 -11.11
N GLU A 466 18.48 10.86 -10.21
CA GLU A 466 19.90 10.75 -9.86
C GLU A 466 20.22 9.37 -9.31
N ARG A 467 19.46 8.87 -8.33
CA ARG A 467 19.67 7.53 -7.76
C ARG A 467 19.50 6.41 -8.81
N ILE A 468 18.54 6.55 -9.72
CA ILE A 468 18.37 5.62 -10.85
C ILE A 468 19.61 5.64 -11.75
N ALA A 469 20.18 6.82 -12.02
CA ALA A 469 21.39 6.94 -12.84
C ALA A 469 22.61 6.28 -12.16
N GLU A 470 22.76 6.45 -10.84
CA GLU A 470 23.79 5.78 -10.04
C GLU A 470 23.66 4.26 -10.11
N ILE A 471 22.47 3.71 -9.83
CA ILE A 471 22.25 2.25 -9.85
C ILE A 471 22.48 1.67 -11.25
N LYS A 472 22.11 2.39 -12.31
CA LYS A 472 22.40 1.96 -13.68
C LYS A 472 23.89 1.87 -13.97
N GLU A 473 24.68 2.81 -13.46
CA GLU A 473 26.13 2.79 -13.63
C GLU A 473 26.77 1.68 -12.79
N GLU A 474 26.31 1.48 -11.55
CA GLU A 474 26.72 0.35 -10.70
C GLU A 474 26.43 -0.99 -11.40
N LEU A 475 25.24 -1.15 -11.98
CA LEU A 475 24.85 -2.35 -12.72
C LEU A 475 25.73 -2.56 -13.96
N ARG A 476 26.02 -1.50 -14.72
CA ARG A 476 26.92 -1.55 -15.88
C ARG A 476 28.33 -2.00 -15.50
N LEU A 477 28.84 -1.60 -14.34
CA LEU A 477 30.15 -2.02 -13.84
C LEU A 477 30.12 -3.48 -13.37
N ALA A 478 29.09 -3.89 -12.63
CA ALA A 478 28.94 -5.27 -12.17
C ALA A 478 28.81 -6.27 -13.33
N GLU A 479 28.15 -5.89 -14.42
CA GLU A 479 28.07 -6.70 -15.65
C GLU A 479 29.42 -6.86 -16.37
N GLN A 480 30.37 -5.93 -16.20
CA GLN A 480 31.70 -6.03 -16.79
C GLN A 480 32.63 -6.98 -16.03
N ASP A 481 32.33 -7.23 -14.76
CA ASP A 481 33.10 -8.12 -13.89
C ASP A 481 32.62 -9.59 -13.97
N LEU A 482 31.51 -9.86 -14.67
CA LEU A 482 30.93 -11.19 -14.92
C LEU A 482 31.50 -11.82 -16.20
#